data_AF-A0A7W1LWR5-F1
#
_entry.id   AF-A0A7W1LWR5-F1
#
_cell.length_a   1.000
_cell.length_b   1.000
_cell.length_c   1.000
_cell.angle_alpha   90.00
_cell.angle_beta   90.00
_cell.angle_gamma   90.00
#
_symmetry.space_group_name_H-M   'P 1'
#
loop_
_entity.id
_entity.type
_entity.pdbx_description
1 polymer ?
#
loop_
_entity_poly.entity_id
_entity_poly.type
_entity_poly.pdbx_seq_one_letter_code
_entity_poly.pdbx_strand_id
1 'polypeptide(L)' 'MVTIKVIHRSSGNPVKGKKVALGIDAQFSSGVTHGEWTDANGEAHFDVKPNHGKVFIDSSQKFEGHLYGEVVVYI' A
#
# COMPACT_ATOMS: atom_id res chain seq x y z
N MET A 1 5.54 -9.43 -6.11
CA MET A 1 5.89 -8.52 -5.02
C MET A 1 5.49 -7.11 -5.37
N VAL A 2 4.69 -6.50 -4.51
CA VAL A 2 4.30 -5.08 -4.55
C VAL A 2 4.85 -4.44 -3.28
N THR A 3 5.54 -3.31 -3.41
CA THR A 3 6.01 -2.50 -2.29
C THR A 3 5.19 -1.23 -2.25
N ILE A 4 4.56 -0.94 -1.11
CA ILE A 4 3.90 0.34 -0.86
C ILE A 4 4.87 1.22 -0.08
N LYS A 5 5.19 2.39 -0.63
CA LYS A 5 6.03 3.39 0.02
C LYS A 5 5.19 4.56 0.48
N VAL A 6 5.16 4.81 1.78
CA VAL A 6 4.36 5.88 2.38
C VAL A 6 5.23 7.09 2.67
N ILE A 7 4.92 8.21 2.03
CA ILE A 7 5.65 9.47 2.15
C ILE A 7 4.73 10.55 2.73
N HIS A 8 5.23 11.33 3.68
CA HIS A 8 4.51 12.50 4.18
C HIS A 8 4.58 13.63 3.16
N ARG A 9 3.44 14.11 2.67
CA ARG A 9 3.38 15.01 1.50
C ARG A 9 4.12 16.32 1.70
N SER A 10 4.08 16.89 2.91
CA SER A 10 4.67 18.21 3.17
C SER A 10 6.17 18.18 3.37
N SER A 11 6.72 17.09 3.91
CA SER A 11 8.15 16.98 4.21
C SER A 11 8.92 16.13 3.20
N GLY A 12 8.24 15.30 2.40
CA GLY A 12 8.89 14.32 1.53
C GLY A 12 9.55 13.16 2.27
N ASN A 13 9.38 13.08 3.60
CA ASN A 13 10.02 12.08 4.43
C ASN A 13 9.23 10.76 4.46
N PRO A 14 9.92 9.61 4.53
CA PRO A 14 9.26 8.32 4.73
C PRO A 14 8.54 8.24 6.07
N VAL A 15 7.40 7.55 6.10
CA VAL A 15 6.57 7.40 7.30
C VAL A 15 6.64 5.98 7.82
N LYS A 16 7.31 5.80 8.95
CA LYS A 16 7.40 4.52 9.67
C LYS A 16 6.15 4.22 10.51
N GLY A 17 5.84 2.95 10.69
CA GLY A 17 4.83 2.48 11.66
C GLY A 17 3.39 2.72 11.24
N LYS A 18 3.13 2.83 9.93
CA LYS A 18 1.78 2.92 9.38
C LYS A 18 1.29 1.56 8.95
N LYS A 19 0.04 1.23 9.27
CA LYS A 19 -0.56 -0.03 8.86
C LYS A 19 -1.12 0.10 7.45
N VAL A 20 -0.55 -0.66 6.52
CA VAL A 20 -0.92 -0.70 5.10
C VAL A 20 -1.68 -1.98 4.82
N ALA A 21 -2.81 -1.89 4.12
CA ALA A 21 -3.52 -3.05 3.59
C ALA A 21 -3.88 -2.82 2.12
N LEU A 22 -3.90 -3.90 1.33
CA LEU A 22 -4.29 -3.86 -0.08
C LEU A 22 -5.70 -4.44 -0.23
N GLY A 23 -6.60 -3.70 -0.86
CA GLY A 23 -7.84 -4.26 -1.40
C GLY A 23 -7.59 -4.68 -2.84
N ILE A 24 -7.65 -5.97 -3.13
CA ILE A 24 -7.39 -6.51 -4.47
C ILE A 24 -8.71 -6.73 -5.18
N ASP A 25 -8.87 -6.12 -6.35
CA ASP A 25 -10.01 -6.36 -7.23
C ASP A 25 -9.64 -7.50 -8.18
N ALA A 26 -9.95 -8.74 -7.81
CA ALA A 26 -9.86 -9.87 -8.73
C ALA A 26 -11.24 -10.20 -9.32
N GLN A 27 -11.24 -10.60 -10.60
CA GLN A 27 -12.43 -10.88 -11.41
C GLN A 27 -13.41 -11.92 -10.81
N PHE A 28 -12.96 -12.69 -9.81
CA PHE A 28 -13.77 -13.68 -9.09
C PHE A 28 -13.60 -13.67 -7.55
N SER A 29 -12.83 -12.72 -6.99
CA SER A 29 -12.68 -12.58 -5.54
C SER A 29 -12.18 -11.18 -5.17
N SER A 30 -12.99 -10.42 -4.45
CA SER A 30 -12.52 -9.23 -3.74
C SER A 30 -11.95 -9.64 -2.38
N GLY A 31 -10.72 -9.29 -2.08
CA GLY A 31 -10.07 -9.60 -0.80
C GLY A 31 -9.26 -8.43 -0.29
N VAL A 32 -9.27 -8.23 1.03
CA VAL A 32 -8.36 -7.30 1.70
C VAL A 32 -7.23 -8.14 2.30
N THR A 33 -5.98 -7.78 2.00
CA THR A 33 -4.82 -8.48 2.57
C THR A 33 -4.75 -8.25 4.08
N HIS A 34 -3.96 -9.10 4.76
CA HIS A 34 -3.50 -8.74 6.10
C HIS A 34 -2.72 -7.42 6.04
N GLY A 35 -2.81 -6.64 7.11
CA GLY A 35 -2.16 -5.34 7.18
C GLY A 35 -0.69 -5.49 7.54
N GLU A 36 0.19 -4.94 6.72
CA GLU A 36 1.64 -4.87 6.94
C GLU A 36 2.02 -3.50 7.50
N TRP A 37 3.15 -3.41 8.21
CA TRP A 37 3.60 -2.17 8.82
C TRP A 37 4.76 -1.57 8.05
N THR A 38 4.73 -0.25 7.83
CA THR A 38 5.84 0.44 7.17
C THR A 38 7.11 0.43 8.03
N ASP A 39 8.24 0.13 7.40
CA ASP A 39 9.56 0.11 8.01
C ASP A 39 10.17 1.53 8.16
N ALA A 40 11.46 1.61 8.47
CA ALA A 40 12.16 2.90 8.61
C ALA A 40 12.28 3.69 7.28
N ASN A 41 12.15 3.03 6.14
CA ASN A 41 12.13 3.63 4.81
C ASN A 41 10.71 3.96 4.34
N GLY A 42 9.70 3.73 5.19
CA GLY A 42 8.30 3.94 4.87
C GLY A 42 7.72 2.84 3.99
N GLU A 43 8.36 1.68 3.91
CA GLU A 43 8.01 0.62 2.96
C GLU A 43 7.25 -0.53 3.64
N ALA A 44 6.20 -1.00 2.99
CA ALA A 44 5.47 -2.21 3.34
C ALA A 44 5.44 -3.15 2.14
N HIS A 45 5.81 -4.41 2.34
CA HIS A 45 6.00 -5.38 1.24
C HIS A 45 4.89 -6.42 1.24
N PHE A 46 4.31 -6.67 0.06
CA PHE A 46 3.25 -7.63 -0.14
C PHE A 46 3.64 -8.63 -1.23
N ASP A 47 3.58 -9.92 -0.90
CA ASP A 47 3.77 -10.96 -1.91
C ASP A 47 2.45 -11.26 -2.64
N VAL A 48 2.06 -10.29 -3.47
CA VAL A 48 0.89 -10.39 -4.35
C VAL A 48 1.32 -10.25 -5.81
N LYS A 49 0.54 -10.87 -6.70
CA LYS A 49 0.69 -10.67 -8.14
C LYS A 49 0.22 -9.26 -8.51
N PRO A 50 0.78 -8.68 -9.58
CA PRO A 50 0.31 -7.39 -10.10
C PRO A 50 -1.19 -7.41 -10.37
N ASN A 51 -1.90 -6.38 -9.92
CA ASN A 51 -3.36 -6.32 -10.04
C ASN A 51 -3.85 -4.86 -9.94
N HIS A 52 -5.11 -4.64 -10.29
CA HIS A 52 -5.79 -3.39 -9.96
C HIS A 52 -6.36 -3.49 -8.55
N GLY A 53 -6.25 -2.42 -7.77
CA GLY A 53 -6.76 -2.42 -6.41
C GLY A 53 -6.57 -1.11 -5.67
N LYS A 54 -6.84 -1.16 -4.37
CA LYS A 54 -6.86 -0.04 -3.43
C LYS A 54 -5.80 -0.21 -2.37
N VAL A 55 -5.23 0.90 -1.90
CA VAL A 55 -4.32 0.91 -0.75
C VAL A 55 -5.00 1.65 0.39
N PHE A 56 -5.03 1.00 1.55
CA PHE A 56 -5.53 1.55 2.80
C PHE A 56 -4.36 1.79 3.74
N ILE A 57 -4.29 2.97 4.33
CA ILE A 57 -3.30 3.35 5.34
C ILE A 57 -4.07 3.74 6.61
N ASP A 58 -3.79 3.07 7.72
CA ASP A 58 -4.54 3.22 8.99
C ASP A 58 -6.07 3.15 8.77
N SER A 59 -6.51 2.17 7.98
CA SER A 59 -7.92 1.94 7.60
C SER A 59 -8.56 3.00 6.70
N SER A 60 -7.83 4.02 6.26
CA SER A 60 -8.30 5.02 5.29
C SER A 60 -7.80 4.69 3.89
N GLN A 61 -8.69 4.64 2.89
CA GLN A 61 -8.26 4.51 1.49
C GLN A 61 -7.45 5.75 1.07
N LYS A 62 -6.23 5.53 0.56
CA LYS A 62 -5.32 6.60 0.12
C LYS A 62 -4.94 6.51 -1.36
N PHE A 63 -5.09 5.35 -1.98
CA PHE A 63 -4.76 5.14 -3.39
C PHE A 63 -5.68 4.10 -4.00
N GLU A 64 -5.91 4.22 -5.30
CA GLU A 64 -6.61 3.24 -6.14
C GLU A 64 -5.96 3.26 -7.53
N GLY A 65 -5.64 2.08 -8.06
CA GLY A 65 -4.96 1.97 -9.35
C GLY A 65 -4.25 0.63 -9.55
N HIS A 66 -3.30 0.63 -10.48
CA HIS A 66 -2.50 -0.55 -10.78
C HIS A 66 -1.38 -0.72 -9.73
N LEU A 67 -1.42 -1.84 -9.02
CA LEU A 67 -0.45 -2.22 -8.00
C LEU A 67 0.63 -3.10 -8.65
N TYR A 68 1.77 -2.50 -8.97
CA TYR A 68 2.92 -3.15 -9.58
C TYR A 68 4.22 -2.53 -9.10
N GLY A 69 5.23 -3.37 -8.78
CA GLY A 69 6.54 -2.88 -8.35
C GLY A 69 6.45 -2.04 -7.08
N GLU A 70 7.00 -0.82 -7.11
CA GLU A 70 6.87 0.17 -6.05
C GLU A 70 5.74 1.15 -6.35
N VAL A 71 4.80 1.28 -5.41
CA VAL A 71 3.72 2.28 -5.45
C VAL A 71 3.93 3.27 -4.32
N VAL A 72 4.20 4.53 -4.69
CA VAL A 72 4.38 5.62 -3.72
C VAL A 72 3.03 6.25 -3.39
N VAL A 73 2.68 6.26 -2.11
CA VAL A 73 1.44 6.84 -1.59
C VAL A 73 1.79 8.00 -0.66
N TYR A 74 1.26 9.17 -0.99
CA TYR A 74 1.44 10.37 -0.17
C TYR A 74 0.31 10.50 0.84
N ILE A 75 0.66 10.71 2.11
CA ILE A 75 -0.28 11.03 3.19
C ILE A 75 -0.10 12.43 3.74
#